data_AF-A0A5E4GMN1-F1
#
_entry.id   AF-A0A5E4GMN1-F1
#
_cell.length_a   1.000
_cell.length_b   1.000
_cell.length_c   1.000
_cell.angle_alpha   90.00
_cell.angle_beta   90.00
_cell.angle_gamma   90.00
#
_symmetry.space_group_name_H-M   'P 1'
#
loop_
_entity.id
_entity.type
_entity.pdbx_description
1 polymer ?
#
loop_
_entity_poly.entity_id
_entity_poly.type
_entity_poly.pdbx_seq_one_letter_code
_entity_poly.pdbx_strand_id
1 'polypeptide(L)'
;MTTVVRRRRNKIVGLKDDNGNWVTDKEGLKNITINYFQKLFSDDMTCTGTSTLPNFFLVTDQSFLDNLLVLVSNSEIKTSMFTIGPYKASGPDGFAACLYQQCWEICGAE
;
A
#
# COMPACT_ATOMS: atom_id res chain seq x y z
N MET A 1 -13.79 10.99 11.10
CA MET A 1 -13.30 10.24 12.28
C MET A 1 -12.08 10.96 12.83
N THR A 2 -12.09 11.38 14.09
CA THR A 2 -10.95 12.11 14.68
C THR A 2 -9.77 11.18 14.94
N THR A 3 -8.56 11.73 15.04
CA THR A 3 -7.32 10.98 15.30
C THR A 3 -7.40 10.15 16.58
N VAL A 4 -8.09 10.65 17.61
CA VAL A 4 -8.31 9.95 18.90
C VAL A 4 -9.14 8.68 18.73
N VAL A 5 -10.25 8.75 17.97
CA VAL A 5 -11.13 7.59 17.74
C VAL A 5 -10.39 6.49 16.97
N ARG A 6 -9.63 6.87 15.93
CA ARG A 6 -8.81 5.93 15.15
C ARG A 6 -7.72 5.27 16.00
N ARG A 7 -7.03 6.02 16.85
CA ARG A 7 -5.99 5.48 17.75
C ARG A 7 -6.57 4.46 18.73
N ARG A 8 -7.75 4.72 19.30
CA ARG A 8 -8.41 3.78 20.22
C ARG A 8 -8.82 2.49 19.49
N ARG A 9 -9.40 2.60 18.30
CA ARG A 9 -9.82 1.44 17.50
C ARG A 9 -8.65 0.56 17.05
N ASN A 10 -7.52 1.17 16.71
CA ASN A 10 -6.35 0.45 16.20
C ASN A 10 -5.38 0.00 17.30
N LYS A 11 -5.71 0.23 18.58
CA LYS A 11 -4.86 -0.21 19.68
C LYS A 11 -4.97 -1.73 19.82
N ILE A 12 -3.86 -2.43 19.62
CA ILE A 12 -3.75 -3.84 19.96
C ILE A 12 -3.69 -3.94 21.48
N VAL A 13 -4.72 -4.57 22.07
CA VAL A 13 -4.85 -4.77 23.52
C VAL A 13 -4.42 -6.17 23.97
N GLY A 14 -4.33 -7.10 23.02
CA GLY A 14 -3.92 -8.48 23.27
C GLY A 14 -3.71 -9.24 21.97
N LEU A 15 -2.84 -10.24 21.99
CA LEU A 15 -2.61 -11.20 20.92
C LEU A 15 -2.64 -12.61 21.51
N LYS A 16 -2.91 -13.62 20.68
CA LYS A 16 -2.74 -15.01 21.08
C LYS A 16 -1.33 -15.48 20.75
N ASP A 17 -0.71 -16.21 21.67
CA ASP A 17 0.52 -16.94 21.39
C ASP A 17 0.24 -18.23 20.60
N ASP A 18 1.30 -18.94 20.22
CA ASP A 18 1.21 -20.20 19.46
C ASP A 18 0.53 -21.33 20.25
N ASN A 19 0.44 -21.19 21.58
CA ASN A 19 -0.27 -22.12 22.47
C ASN A 19 -1.76 -21.74 22.64
N GLY A 20 -2.22 -20.67 21.97
CA GLY A 20 -3.59 -20.18 22.03
C GLY A 20 -3.91 -19.30 23.25
N ASN A 21 -2.93 -18.97 24.08
CA ASN A 21 -3.10 -18.15 25.27
C ASN A 21 -3.10 -16.66 24.92
N TRP A 22 -3.95 -15.89 25.62
CA TRP A 22 -3.97 -14.44 25.46
C TRP A 22 -2.81 -13.78 26.20
N VAL A 23 -2.03 -12.99 25.46
CA VAL A 23 -0.94 -12.17 25.94
C VAL A 23 -1.34 -10.71 25.78
N THR A 24 -1.32 -9.95 26.89
CA THR A 24 -1.75 -8.55 26.93
C THR A 24 -0.67 -7.60 27.45
N ASP A 25 0.43 -8.16 27.98
CA ASP A 25 1.57 -7.39 28.45
C ASP A 25 2.40 -6.87 27.26
N LYS A 26 3.03 -5.72 27.45
CA LYS A 26 3.70 -4.98 26.38
C LYS A 26 4.89 -5.74 25.79
N GLU A 27 5.64 -6.47 26.62
CA GLU A 27 6.84 -7.19 26.19
C GLU A 27 6.47 -8.47 25.44
N GLY A 28 5.49 -9.22 25.93
CA GLY A 28 4.92 -10.39 25.27
C GLY A 28 4.34 -10.03 23.91
N LEU A 29 3.55 -8.95 23.82
CA LEU A 29 3.03 -8.45 22.54
C LEU A 29 4.15 -8.10 21.55
N LYS A 30 5.22 -7.44 22.03
CA LYS A 30 6.39 -7.11 21.22
C LYS A 30 7.07 -8.38 20.71
N ASN A 31 7.29 -9.35 21.57
CA ASN A 31 7.98 -10.60 21.23
C ASN A 31 7.18 -11.43 20.23
N ILE A 32 5.86 -11.58 20.43
CA ILE A 32 4.97 -12.25 19.48
C ILE A 32 5.05 -11.59 18.10
N THR A 33 4.96 -10.25 18.07
CA THR A 33 5.00 -9.49 16.82
C THR A 33 6.33 -9.66 16.08
N ILE A 34 7.45 -9.52 16.81
CA ILE A 34 8.80 -9.65 16.22
C ILE A 34 8.99 -11.06 15.69
N ASN A 35 8.72 -12.10 16.49
CA ASN A 35 8.92 -13.48 16.09
C ASN A 35 8.05 -13.85 14.89
N TYR A 36 6.80 -13.39 14.86
CA TYR A 36 5.90 -13.62 13.73
C TYR A 36 6.46 -13.06 12.43
N PHE A 37 6.85 -11.78 12.41
CA PHE A 37 7.35 -11.15 11.19
C PHE A 37 8.75 -11.64 10.82
N GLN A 38 9.61 -11.92 11.80
CA GLN A 38 10.89 -12.58 11.54
C GLN A 38 10.67 -13.91 10.85
N LYS A 39 9.78 -14.77 11.35
CA LYS A 39 9.44 -16.03 10.69
C LYS A 39 8.85 -15.81 9.30
N LEU A 40 7.88 -14.90 9.16
CA LEU A 40 7.23 -14.60 7.88
C LEU A 40 8.22 -14.15 6.79
N PHE A 41 9.25 -13.39 7.17
CA PHE A 41 10.25 -12.84 6.24
C PHE A 41 11.57 -13.62 6.22
N SER A 42 11.76 -14.61 7.08
CA SER A 42 12.94 -15.51 7.09
C SER A 42 12.61 -16.90 6.58
N ASP A 43 11.33 -17.27 6.48
CA ASP A 43 10.94 -18.43 5.69
C ASP A 43 11.44 -18.15 4.28
N ASP A 44 12.41 -18.95 3.82
CA ASP A 44 12.63 -19.11 2.40
C ASP A 44 11.29 -19.61 1.88
N MET A 45 10.47 -18.69 1.38
CA MET A 45 9.38 -19.01 0.50
C MET A 45 10.04 -19.68 -0.69
N THR A 46 10.34 -20.97 -0.53
CA THR A 46 10.54 -21.87 -1.64
C THR A 46 9.26 -21.67 -2.42
N CYS A 47 9.33 -20.92 -3.51
CA CYS A 47 8.28 -20.85 -4.50
C CYS A 47 8.16 -22.26 -5.12
N THR A 48 7.72 -23.23 -4.31
CA THR A 48 7.40 -24.58 -4.72
C THR A 48 6.06 -24.47 -5.41
N GLY A 49 6.17 -24.30 -6.73
CA GLY A 49 5.04 -24.10 -7.60
C GLY A 49 4.93 -22.65 -7.99
N THR A 50 5.12 -22.42 -9.29
CA THR A 50 4.14 -21.67 -10.06
C THR A 50 2.75 -22.18 -9.72
N SER A 51 2.22 -21.82 -8.54
CA SER A 51 0.81 -21.90 -8.27
C SER A 51 0.22 -20.81 -9.13
N THR A 52 0.03 -21.14 -10.42
CA THR A 52 -0.83 -20.38 -11.30
C THR A 52 -2.17 -20.39 -10.59
N LEU A 53 -2.45 -19.33 -9.83
CA LEU A 53 -3.76 -19.12 -9.22
C LEU A 53 -4.75 -19.27 -10.37
N PRO A 54 -5.58 -20.34 -10.39
CA PRO A 54 -6.55 -20.51 -11.45
C PRO A 54 -7.43 -19.26 -11.42
N ASN A 55 -7.45 -18.50 -12.52
CA ASN A 55 -8.17 -17.22 -12.67
C ASN A 55 -7.52 -15.94 -12.10
N PHE A 56 -6.19 -15.84 -11.94
CA PHE A 56 -5.59 -14.56 -11.51
C PHE A 56 -5.83 -13.42 -12.52
N PHE A 57 -5.76 -13.74 -13.81
CA PHE A 57 -6.12 -12.80 -14.86
C PHE A 57 -7.61 -12.97 -15.13
N LEU A 58 -8.42 -12.03 -14.64
CA LEU A 58 -9.78 -11.85 -15.12
C LEU A 58 -9.73 -11.79 -16.65
N VAL A 59 -10.61 -12.54 -17.31
CA VAL A 59 -10.88 -12.33 -18.74
C VAL A 59 -11.36 -10.89 -18.85
N THR A 60 -10.44 -10.06 -19.28
CA THR A 60 -10.60 -8.61 -19.31
C THR A 60 -11.22 -8.28 -20.65
N ASP A 61 -12.27 -7.46 -20.64
CA ASP A 61 -12.95 -7.08 -21.87
C ASP A 61 -11.96 -6.45 -22.86
N GLN A 62 -12.15 -6.68 -24.16
CA GLN A 62 -11.30 -6.14 -25.20
C GLN A 62 -11.23 -4.62 -25.09
N SER A 63 -12.33 -3.96 -24.71
CA SER A 63 -12.37 -2.52 -24.48
C SER A 63 -11.39 -2.05 -23.40
N PHE A 64 -11.17 -2.82 -22.33
CA PHE A 64 -10.20 -2.47 -21.29
C PHE A 64 -8.77 -2.69 -21.77
N LEU A 65 -8.51 -3.76 -22.53
CA LEU A 65 -7.20 -3.99 -23.14
C LEU A 65 -6.86 -2.88 -24.15
N ASP A 66 -7.83 -2.45 -24.94
CA ASP A 66 -7.65 -1.36 -25.90
C ASP A 66 -7.34 -0.04 -25.15
N ASN A 67 -8.02 0.23 -24.02
CA ASN A 67 -7.73 1.40 -23.18
C ASN A 67 -6.31 1.38 -22.58
N LEU A 68 -5.75 0.21 -22.24
CA LEU A 68 -4.37 0.11 -21.77
C LEU A 68 -3.32 0.47 -22.83
N LEU A 69 -3.69 0.39 -24.11
CA LEU A 69 -2.83 0.72 -25.25
C LEU A 69 -2.93 2.19 -25.67
N VAL A 70 -3.89 2.93 -25.12
CA VAL A 70 -4.06 4.36 -25.42
C VAL A 70 -2.92 5.16 -24.81
N LEU A 71 -2.48 6.20 -25.54
CA LEU A 71 -1.49 7.14 -25.02
C LEU A 71 -2.06 7.90 -23.82
N VAL A 72 -1.25 8.01 -22.77
CA VAL A 72 -1.59 8.78 -21.58
C VAL A 72 -1.87 10.22 -21.98
N SER A 73 -3.03 10.73 -21.55
CA SER A 73 -3.45 12.10 -21.88
C SER A 73 -3.06 13.10 -20.78
N ASN A 74 -2.84 14.36 -21.13
CA ASN A 74 -2.56 15.40 -20.14
C ASN A 74 -3.65 15.56 -19.07
N SER A 75 -4.92 15.36 -19.44
CA SER A 75 -6.02 15.38 -18.48
C SER A 75 -5.94 14.23 -17.48
N GLU A 76 -5.51 13.04 -17.91
CA GLU A 76 -5.27 11.88 -17.06
C GLU A 76 -4.10 12.10 -16.10
N ILE A 77 -2.99 12.66 -16.60
CA ILE A 77 -1.82 13.02 -15.77
C ILE A 77 -2.24 14.05 -14.72
N LYS A 78 -2.94 15.12 -15.13
CA LYS A 78 -3.45 16.15 -14.23
C LYS A 78 -4.36 15.56 -13.17
N THR A 79 -5.33 14.75 -13.58
CA THR A 79 -6.28 14.12 -12.65
C THR A 79 -5.53 13.26 -11.64
N SER A 80 -4.60 12.42 -12.10
CA SER A 80 -3.81 11.54 -11.24
C SER A 80 -2.93 12.35 -10.27
N MET A 81 -2.21 13.37 -10.74
CA MET A 81 -1.36 14.22 -9.90
C MET A 81 -2.15 14.94 -8.79
N PHE A 82 -3.38 15.38 -9.07
CA PHE A 82 -4.22 16.08 -8.08
C PHE A 82 -4.99 15.13 -7.13
N THR A 83 -5.01 13.82 -7.40
CA THR A 83 -5.50 12.83 -6.41
C THR A 83 -4.48 12.55 -5.29
N ILE A 84 -3.20 12.84 -5.53
CA ILE A 84 -2.14 12.68 -4.55
C ILE A 84 -2.28 13.75 -3.46
N GLY A 85 -2.27 13.35 -2.20
CA GLY A 85 -2.29 14.32 -1.10
C GLY A 85 -1.05 15.24 -1.14
N PRO A 86 -1.19 16.56 -0.96
CA PRO A 86 -0.12 17.53 -1.23
C PRO A 86 1.16 17.29 -0.41
N TYR A 87 1.00 16.80 0.82
CA TYR A 87 2.10 16.53 1.76
C TYR A 87 2.34 15.03 1.99
N LYS A 88 2.07 14.21 0.98
CA LYS A 88 2.50 12.81 0.99
C LYS A 88 4.03 12.73 0.89
N ALA A 89 4.57 11.58 1.28
CA ALA A 89 6.02 11.35 1.23
C ALA A 89 6.54 11.58 -0.20
N SER A 90 7.65 12.31 -0.31
CA SER A 90 8.33 12.56 -1.57
C SER A 90 8.85 11.27 -2.20
N GLY A 91 9.01 11.27 -3.51
CA GLY A 91 9.73 10.22 -4.22
C GLY A 91 11.25 10.31 -3.99
N PRO A 92 12.03 9.49 -4.71
CA PRO A 92 13.50 9.57 -4.72
C PRO A 92 14.05 10.94 -5.16
N ASP A 93 13.23 11.73 -5.86
CA ASP A 93 13.52 13.10 -6.29
C ASP A 93 13.47 14.14 -5.15
N GLY A 94 12.88 13.78 -4.00
CA GLY A 94 12.79 14.63 -2.82
C GLY A 94 11.67 15.69 -2.88
N PHE A 95 10.97 15.85 -4.00
CA PHE A 95 9.89 16.84 -4.14
C PHE A 95 8.54 16.28 -3.68
N ALA A 96 7.81 17.10 -2.92
CA ALA A 96 6.44 16.78 -2.52
C ALA A 96 5.46 17.07 -3.67
N ALA A 97 4.33 16.34 -3.69
CA ALA A 97 3.28 16.50 -4.70
C ALA A 97 2.75 17.94 -4.79
N CYS A 98 2.76 18.70 -3.69
CA CYS A 98 2.31 20.09 -3.68
C CYS A 98 3.08 20.99 -4.66
N LEU A 99 4.37 20.72 -4.91
CA LEU A 99 5.17 21.51 -5.85
C LEU A 99 4.61 21.38 -7.27
N TYR A 100 4.38 20.15 -7.72
CA TYR A 100 3.83 19.88 -9.04
C TYR A 100 2.38 20.36 -9.19
N GLN A 101 1.58 20.31 -8.12
CA GLN A 101 0.20 20.82 -8.12
C GLN A 101 0.17 22.35 -8.23
N GLN A 102 1.08 23.06 -7.56
CA GLN A 102 1.17 24.52 -7.62
C GLN A 102 1.80 25.02 -8.93
N CYS A 103 2.80 24.30 -9.43
CA CYS A 103 3.50 24.63 -10.67
C CYS A 103 2.93 23.91 -11.88
N TRP A 104 1.68 23.41 -11.82
CA TRP A 104 1.09 22.61 -12.88
C TRP A 104 1.08 23.34 -14.23
N GLU A 105 0.84 24.65 -14.25
CA GLU A 105 0.85 25.45 -15.48
C GLU A 105 2.24 25.54 -16.15
N ILE A 106 3.32 25.23 -15.41
CA ILE A 106 4.69 25.19 -15.92
C ILE A 106 5.07 23.75 -16.28
N CYS A 107 4.76 22.79 -15.40
CA CYS A 107 5.23 21.40 -15.54
C CYS A 107 4.29 20.50 -16.35
N GLY A 108 3.02 20.88 -16.52
CA GLY A 108 1.98 20.08 -17.18
C GLY A 108 1.64 20.57 -18.58
N ALA A 109 2.48 21.40 -19.19
CA ALA A 109 2.26 22.05 -20.48
C ALA A 109 2.86 21.29 -21.69
N GLU A 110 3.24 20.03 -21.54
CA GLU A 110 3.72 19.18 -22.64
C GLU A 110 2.64 18.23 -23.16
#